data_AF-A0A4Q3UD15-F1
#
_entry.id   AF-A0A4Q3UD15-F1
#
_cell.length_a   1.000
_cell.length_b   1.000
_cell.length_c   1.000
_cell.angle_alpha   90.00
_cell.angle_beta   90.00
_cell.angle_gamma   90.00
#
_symmetry.space_group_name_H-M   'P 1'
#
loop_
_entity.id
_entity.type
_entity.pdbx_description
1 polymer ?
#
loop_
_entity_poly.entity_id
_entity_poly.type
_entity_poly.pdbx_seq_one_letter_code
_entity_poly.pdbx_strand_id
1 'polypeptide(L)'
;KAMDVLGNKEARVWVSMVKSMIPEITCRIIDEAIQVHGATGISQWTPLAELYADVRHLRFADGPDEVHHMVVGRHEIRKYEPGRNAP
;
A
#
# COMPACT_ATOMS: atom_id res chain seq x y z
N LYS A 1 -6.80 14.92 3.77
CA LYS A 1 -7.95 15.13 4.68
C LYS A 1 -7.75 14.49 6.06
N ALA A 2 -7.49 13.17 6.20
CA ALA A 2 -7.28 12.57 7.53
C ALA A 2 -6.14 13.24 8.34
N MET A 3 -5.01 13.52 7.69
CA MET A 3 -3.86 14.20 8.31
C MET A 3 -4.20 15.64 8.75
N ASP A 4 -4.98 16.35 7.94
CA ASP A 4 -5.34 17.76 8.17
C ASP A 4 -6.40 17.93 9.28
N VAL A 5 -7.19 16.89 9.56
CA VAL A 5 -8.37 16.97 10.45
C VAL A 5 -8.18 16.18 11.76
N LEU A 6 -7.49 15.04 11.73
CA LEU A 6 -7.36 14.13 12.88
C LEU A 6 -5.99 14.25 13.58
N GLY A 7 -5.06 14.99 12.98
CA GLY A 7 -3.68 15.08 13.44
C GLY A 7 -2.85 13.81 13.15
N ASN A 8 -1.52 13.95 13.22
CA ASN A 8 -0.58 12.93 12.74
C ASN A 8 -0.71 11.56 13.43
N LYS A 9 -1.13 11.51 14.69
CA LYS A 9 -1.24 10.25 15.45
C LYS A 9 -2.39 9.37 14.96
N GLU A 10 -3.56 9.94 14.73
CA GLU A 10 -4.72 9.17 14.24
C GLU A 10 -4.66 8.97 12.72
N ALA A 11 -4.11 9.94 11.99
CA ALA A 11 -3.91 9.83 10.55
C ALA A 11 -2.92 8.71 10.16
N ARG A 12 -2.03 8.30 11.08
CA ARG A 12 -1.04 7.24 10.84
C ARG A 12 -1.66 5.95 10.31
N VAL A 13 -2.82 5.55 10.82
CA VAL A 13 -3.49 4.31 10.39
C VAL A 13 -3.93 4.43 8.94
N TRP A 14 -4.55 5.55 8.58
CA TRP A 14 -4.98 5.84 7.21
C TRP A 14 -3.80 5.88 6.23
N VAL A 15 -2.68 6.47 6.64
CA VAL A 15 -1.45 6.50 5.83
C VAL A 15 -0.92 5.08 5.61
N SER A 16 -0.83 4.27 6.66
CA SER A 16 -0.39 2.87 6.54
C SER A 16 -1.32 2.05 5.64
N MET A 17 -2.64 2.23 5.72
CA MET A 17 -3.60 1.54 4.83
C MET A 17 -3.33 1.85 3.36
N VAL A 18 -3.19 3.15 3.04
CA VAL A 18 -2.98 3.59 1.66
C VAL A 18 -1.61 3.15 1.14
N LYS A 19 -0.58 3.20 2.00
CA LYS A 19 0.80 2.88 1.64
C LYS A 19 1.01 1.41 1.26
N SER A 20 0.27 0.47 1.84
CA SER A 20 0.30 -0.94 1.40
C SER A 20 -0.64 -1.20 0.22
N MET A 21 -1.85 -0.63 0.25
CA MET A 21 -2.89 -0.95 -0.74
C MET A 21 -2.57 -0.42 -2.16
N ILE A 22 -2.06 0.81 -2.28
CA ILE A 22 -1.85 1.43 -3.60
C ILE A 22 -0.80 0.68 -4.43
N PRO A 23 0.42 0.41 -3.91
CA PRO A 23 1.44 -0.30 -4.68
C PRO A 23 1.01 -1.70 -5.11
N GLU A 24 0.29 -2.43 -4.26
CA GLU A 24 -0.25 -3.76 -4.60
C GLU A 24 -1.19 -3.72 -5.81
N ILE A 25 -2.19 -2.82 -5.76
CA ILE A 25 -3.17 -2.68 -6.84
C ILE A 25 -2.49 -2.17 -8.12
N THR A 26 -1.59 -1.21 -8.00
CA THR A 26 -0.93 -0.60 -9.15
C THR A 26 -0.01 -1.60 -9.85
N CYS A 27 0.76 -2.40 -9.10
CA CYS A 27 1.55 -3.49 -9.68
C CYS A 27 0.67 -4.45 -10.49
N ARG A 28 -0.49 -4.83 -9.96
CA ARG A 28 -1.42 -5.73 -10.65
C ARG A 28 -1.96 -5.12 -11.95
N ILE A 29 -2.34 -3.84 -11.93
CA ILE A 29 -2.81 -3.14 -13.14
C ILE A 29 -1.72 -3.08 -14.20
N ILE A 30 -0.48 -2.78 -13.80
CA ILE A 30 0.65 -2.73 -14.75
C ILE A 30 0.94 -4.12 -15.31
N ASP A 31 0.90 -5.16 -14.49
CA ASP A 31 1.09 -6.55 -14.93
C ASP A 31 0.00 -6.98 -15.93
N GLU A 32 -1.26 -6.67 -15.65
CA GLU A 32 -2.38 -6.87 -16.58
C GLU A 32 -2.14 -6.12 -17.91
N ALA A 33 -1.62 -4.89 -17.86
CA ALA A 33 -1.27 -4.12 -19.05
C ALA A 33 -0.09 -4.74 -19.83
N ILE A 34 0.96 -5.22 -19.14
CA ILE A 34 2.09 -5.95 -19.76
C ILE A 34 1.56 -7.15 -20.51
N GLN A 35 0.67 -7.93 -19.88
CA GLN A 35 0.10 -9.14 -20.46
C GLN A 35 -0.69 -8.85 -21.75
N VAL A 36 -1.45 -7.76 -21.80
CA VAL A 36 -2.18 -7.31 -23.00
C VAL A 36 -1.21 -6.92 -24.14
N HIS A 37 -0.04 -6.36 -23.82
CA HIS A 37 0.97 -5.96 -24.81
C HIS A 37 1.88 -7.12 -25.25
N GLY A 38 1.78 -8.30 -24.64
CA GLY A 38 2.63 -9.45 -24.94
C GLY A 38 4.12 -9.16 -24.72
N ALA A 39 4.98 -9.66 -25.62
CA ALA A 39 6.44 -9.47 -25.51
C ALA A 39 6.85 -7.98 -25.52
N THR A 40 6.06 -7.12 -26.15
CA THR A 40 6.28 -5.67 -26.16
C THR A 40 6.12 -5.06 -24.76
N GLY A 41 5.28 -5.64 -23.90
CA GLY A 41 5.05 -5.15 -22.53
C GLY A 41 6.26 -5.28 -21.60
N ILE A 42 7.14 -6.26 -21.84
CA ILE A 42 8.39 -6.46 -21.07
C ILE A 42 9.62 -5.83 -21.75
N SER A 43 9.43 -5.20 -22.91
CA SER A 43 10.50 -4.63 -23.72
C SER A 43 10.73 -3.15 -23.40
N GLN A 44 11.79 -2.57 -23.96
CA GLN A 44 12.07 -1.13 -23.89
C GLN A 44 11.20 -0.29 -24.85
N TRP A 45 10.28 -0.91 -25.59
CA TRP A 45 9.38 -0.22 -26.51
C TRP A 45 8.19 0.42 -25.79
N THR A 46 7.93 0.03 -24.53
CA THR A 46 6.90 0.63 -23.68
C THR A 46 7.49 0.92 -22.31
N PRO A 47 6.94 1.88 -21.54
CA PRO A 47 7.42 2.16 -20.19
C PRO A 47 6.94 1.12 -19.16
N LEU A 48 6.18 0.09 -19.56
CA LEU A 48 5.47 -0.79 -18.63
C LEU A 48 6.40 -1.59 -17.71
N ALA A 49 7.52 -2.08 -18.23
CA ALA A 49 8.51 -2.81 -17.43
C ALA A 49 9.18 -1.92 -16.36
N GLU A 50 9.50 -0.67 -16.71
CA GLU A 50 10.07 0.31 -15.78
C GLU A 50 9.04 0.71 -14.71
N LEU A 51 7.81 1.01 -15.13
CA LEU A 51 6.71 1.31 -14.21
C LEU A 51 6.44 0.16 -13.22
N TYR A 52 6.52 -1.09 -13.68
CA TYR A 52 6.35 -2.24 -12.80
C TYR A 52 7.45 -2.28 -11.72
N ALA A 53 8.71 -2.05 -12.11
CA ALA A 53 9.83 -2.01 -11.17
C ALA A 53 9.72 -0.84 -10.19
N ASP A 54 9.33 0.33 -10.67
CA ASP A 54 9.12 1.54 -9.85
C ASP A 54 8.03 1.33 -8.81
N VAL A 55 6.92 0.69 -9.15
CA VAL A 55 5.88 0.42 -8.15
C VAL A 55 6.28 -0.74 -7.25
N ARG A 56 6.99 -1.74 -7.79
CA ARG A 56 7.37 -2.94 -7.02
C ARG A 56 8.30 -2.61 -5.86
N HIS A 57 9.23 -1.65 -6.02
CA HIS A 57 10.13 -1.29 -4.94
C HIS A 57 9.42 -0.50 -3.82
N LEU A 58 8.34 0.22 -4.13
CA LEU A 58 7.54 0.95 -3.13
C LEU A 58 6.83 0.03 -2.13
N ARG A 59 6.71 -1.26 -2.43
CA ARG A 59 6.24 -2.30 -1.50
C ARG A 59 7.28 -2.67 -0.43
N PHE A 60 8.51 -2.20 -0.57
CA PHE A 60 9.59 -2.38 0.40
C PHE A 60 9.99 -1.05 1.04
N ALA A 61 10.04 0.01 0.24
CA ALA A 61 10.38 1.35 0.71
C ALA A 61 9.37 1.87 1.75
N ASP A 62 9.85 2.61 2.75
CA ASP A 62 9.05 3.18 3.84
C ASP A 62 8.22 2.16 4.65
N GLY A 63 8.70 0.92 4.69
CA GLY A 63 8.07 -0.19 5.41
C GLY A 63 7.41 -1.19 4.47
N PRO A 64 7.74 -2.49 4.56
CA PRO A 64 7.07 -3.54 3.81
C PRO A 64 5.57 -3.56 4.04
N ASP A 65 4.80 -4.04 3.06
CA ASP A 65 3.34 -4.11 3.13
C ASP A 65 2.86 -4.81 4.41
N GLU A 66 3.53 -5.88 4.84
CA GLU A 66 3.19 -6.65 6.03
C GLU A 66 3.28 -5.79 7.31
N VAL A 67 4.24 -4.87 7.37
CA VAL A 67 4.40 -3.94 8.50
C VAL A 67 3.22 -2.99 8.56
N HIS A 68 2.77 -2.48 7.42
CA HIS A 68 1.60 -1.61 7.35
C HIS A 68 0.30 -2.36 7.68
N HIS A 69 0.13 -3.58 7.16
CA HIS A 69 -1.00 -4.45 7.52
C HIS A 69 -1.04 -4.76 9.03
N MET A 70 0.11 -5.00 9.66
CA MET A 70 0.19 -5.18 11.12
C MET A 70 -0.23 -3.93 11.89
N VAL A 71 0.17 -2.73 11.44
CA VAL A 71 -0.23 -1.45 12.08
C VAL A 71 -1.75 -1.30 12.02
N VAL A 72 -2.34 -1.54 10.86
CA VAL A 72 -3.80 -1.44 10.64
C VAL A 72 -4.54 -2.50 11.45
N GLY A 73 -4.11 -3.76 11.38
CA GLY A 73 -4.73 -4.87 12.11
C GLY A 73 -4.68 -4.68 13.63
N ARG A 74 -3.53 -4.24 14.18
CA ARG A 74 -3.41 -3.92 15.61
C ARG A 74 -4.33 -2.77 16.02
N HIS A 75 -4.48 -1.75 15.17
CA HIS A 75 -5.39 -0.65 15.44
C HIS A 75 -6.85 -1.13 15.43
N GLU A 76 -7.23 -1.98 14.49
CA GLU A 76 -8.60 -2.50 14.40
C GLU A 76 -8.95 -3.42 15.56
N ILE A 77 -8.07 -4.35 15.95
CA ILE A 77 -8.27 -5.23 17.12
C ILE A 77 -8.48 -4.41 18.41
N ARG A 78 -7.68 -3.35 18.60
CA ARG A 78 -7.81 -2.48 19.78
C ARG A 78 -9.17 -1.79 19.91
N LYS A 79 -9.92 -1.62 18.82
CA LYS A 79 -11.28 -1.06 18.88
C LYS A 79 -12.28 -2.03 19.50
N TYR A 80 -12.00 -3.34 19.44
CA TYR A 80 -12.92 -4.39 19.90
C TYR A 80 -12.44 -5.15 21.15
N GLU A 81 -11.22 -4.92 21.64
CA GLU A 81 -10.76 -5.49 22.91
C GLU A 81 -11.44 -4.81 24.11
N PRO A 82 -12.34 -5.51 24.84
CA PRO A 82 -12.94 -4.97 26.05
C PRO A 82 -11.89 -4.96 27.17
N GLY A 83 -11.63 -3.79 27.77
CA GLY A 83 -10.83 -3.67 29.00
C GLY A 83 -9.46 -3.01 28.89
N ARG A 84 -8.96 -2.68 27.70
CA ARG A 84 -7.71 -1.90 27.56
C ARG A 84 -7.92 -0.38 27.66
N ASN A 85 -9.17 0.06 27.47
CA ASN A 85 -9.65 1.43 27.70
C ASN A 85 -10.83 1.44 28.69
N ALA A 86 -10.79 0.62 29.75
CA ALA A 86 -11.63 0.90 30.91
C ALA A 86 -11.18 2.26 31.52
N PRO A 87 -12.11 3.11 31.97
CA PRO A 87 -11.76 4.42 32.53
C PRO A 87 -10.76 4.33 33.69
#